data_AF-A0A6A6TIA4-F1
#
_entry.id   AF-A0A6A6TIA4-F1
#
_cell.length_a   1.000
_cell.length_b   1.000
_cell.length_c   1.000
_cell.angle_alpha   90.00
_cell.angle_beta   90.00
_cell.angle_gamma   90.00
#
_symmetry.space_group_name_H-M   'P 1'
#
loop_
_entity.id
_entity.type
_entity.pdbx_description
1 polymer ?
#
loop_
_entity_poly.entity_id
_entity_poly.type
_entity_poly.pdbx_seq_one_letter_code
_entity_poly.pdbx_strand_id
1 'polypeptide(L)'
;MASAFVLGGRSIRWSLASRSIGRIIIDADMQLVIIGIVNKTLDLIVQHVLEHMGLLQNTLWMLDTGPGATMQDTQIKDEMGKPWAAVRAYWRRRHTVGFWDWASVVRLFLCLGLSLSVLFLGASLNTVAWPKQRWFPNRYTRTVNLTEHATEAFTIYTPLQTLERIAWDQDVRDGRSLVGDAFAEMTSKHAIGGAADEIARAIAASRALLVLTRLPGMYNESLQDWQGTSPLVGPNAQSTSLTGIQTQINGSTVQTLSVQSEHVASLFTFHQQHGKAFARTATGFHAILQMTGPSLRTVCSNLTEDSVPDDEIDIRMPDNGASFTVQIGPNAELSFRGVYCTLVFMQALVPVESWITDLQPIPWIGISNITAPASLQPLPMNTASADALIAKSLATHFNATMPSLQGLVPDTGLVPLLTMAARTLQAQRPDFDSDAASMAAVIAILAQQQLSASSWTFRVHEDHLIASWPVQWQLYGSGPRLPWEWIAIVAFCIVLLAMANYMGLVLVYRIRPGAWLGLSGMMCVAHKTSETLPEVDRVRSADSFQTRQKIARKMDDEVRYKVKADVDQWPILLECTRMGKPR
;
A
#
# COMPACT_ATOMS: atom_id res chain seq x y z
N MET A 1 0.90 16.25 8.22
CA MET A 1 0.34 15.15 7.39
C MET A 1 -0.87 14.58 8.10
N ALA A 2 -1.97 14.32 7.38
CA ALA A 2 -3.16 13.70 7.94
C ALA A 2 -3.13 12.21 7.64
N SER A 3 -3.01 11.38 8.68
CA SER A 3 -3.02 9.92 8.55
C SER A 3 -4.41 9.41 8.89
N ALA A 4 -5.08 8.76 7.95
CA ALA A 4 -6.34 8.08 8.27
C ALA A 4 -6.09 6.68 8.82
N PHE A 5 -6.98 6.26 9.72
CA PHE A 5 -7.04 4.94 10.33
C PHE A 5 -8.40 4.36 9.98
N VAL A 6 -8.42 3.23 9.27
CA VAL A 6 -9.63 2.42 9.09
C VAL A 6 -9.67 1.38 10.22
N LEU A 7 -10.75 1.33 11.02
CA LEU A 7 -10.94 0.35 12.10
C LEU A 7 -11.98 -0.70 11.69
N GLY A 8 -11.56 -1.96 11.59
CA GLY A 8 -12.46 -3.11 11.44
C GLY A 8 -13.11 -3.29 10.06
N GLY A 9 -13.81 -4.40 9.87
CA GLY A 9 -14.44 -4.82 8.60
C GLY A 9 -15.58 -3.93 8.09
N ARG A 10 -15.98 -2.92 8.87
CA ARG A 10 -16.80 -1.80 8.40
C ARG A 10 -15.88 -0.59 8.31
N SER A 11 -15.65 -0.11 7.10
CA SER A 11 -14.75 0.95 6.66
C SER A 11 -15.00 2.34 7.30
N ILE A 12 -14.95 2.43 8.63
CA ILE A 12 -15.11 3.68 9.39
C ILE A 12 -13.73 4.29 9.60
N ARG A 13 -13.61 5.58 9.24
CA ARG A 13 -12.36 6.33 9.20
C ARG A 13 -12.17 7.21 10.42
N TRP A 14 -10.96 7.22 10.98
CA TRP A 14 -10.48 8.18 11.97
C TRP A 14 -9.30 8.96 11.38
N SER A 15 -9.33 10.29 11.39
CA SER A 15 -8.20 11.11 10.93
C SER A 15 -7.33 11.48 12.13
N LEU A 16 -6.09 11.00 12.16
CA LEU A 16 -5.05 11.57 13.01
C LEU A 16 -4.33 12.65 12.21
N ALA A 17 -4.86 13.86 12.26
CA ALA A 17 -4.10 15.04 11.86
C ALA A 17 -3.14 15.42 13.01
N SER A 18 -1.95 15.94 12.68
CA SER A 18 -1.10 16.64 13.65
C SER A 18 -1.93 17.72 14.33
N ARG A 19 -2.35 17.49 15.58
CA ARG A 19 -3.07 18.47 16.37
C ARG A 19 -2.05 19.23 17.21
N SER A 20 -1.94 20.52 16.96
CA SER A 20 -1.33 21.43 17.92
C SER A 20 -2.30 21.59 19.09
N ILE A 21 -1.96 21.02 20.25
CA ILE A 21 -2.64 21.38 21.50
C ILE A 21 -1.75 22.43 22.16
N GLY A 22 -2.07 23.71 21.94
CA GLY A 22 -1.20 24.82 22.33
C GLY A 22 0.06 24.90 21.47
N ARG A 23 1.25 25.01 22.09
CA ARG A 23 2.57 25.06 21.42
C ARG A 23 3.18 23.69 21.11
N ILE A 24 2.53 22.60 21.51
CA ILE A 24 3.07 21.25 21.33
C ILE A 24 2.51 20.65 20.04
N ILE A 25 3.39 20.36 19.10
CA ILE A 25 3.08 19.63 17.87
C ILE A 25 3.15 18.14 18.20
N ILE A 26 2.01 17.45 18.17
CA ILE A 26 1.97 16.00 18.36
C ILE A 26 2.27 15.35 17.00
N ASP A 27 3.51 14.93 16.81
CA ASP A 27 3.97 14.24 15.61
C ASP A 27 3.51 12.77 15.57
N ALA A 28 3.59 12.13 14.39
CA ALA A 28 3.20 10.74 14.18
C ALA A 28 3.94 9.78 15.14
N ASP A 29 5.22 10.04 15.42
CA ASP A 29 6.01 9.26 16.38
C ASP A 29 5.47 9.40 17.81
N MET A 30 5.04 10.60 18.21
CA MET A 30 4.44 10.83 19.51
C MET A 30 3.06 10.14 19.62
N GLN A 31 2.30 10.06 18.53
CA GLN A 31 1.05 9.30 18.49
C GLN A 31 1.30 7.79 18.59
N LEU A 32 2.34 7.27 17.93
CA LEU A 32 2.76 5.87 18.05
C LEU A 32 3.24 5.54 19.47
N VAL A 33 3.97 6.45 20.12
CA VAL A 33 4.37 6.33 21.53
C VAL A 33 3.15 6.31 22.45
N ILE A 34 2.15 7.18 22.22
CA ILE A 34 0.89 7.18 22.99
C ILE A 34 0.14 5.85 22.80
N ILE A 35 0.06 5.32 21.57
CA ILE A 35 -0.53 4.00 21.30
C ILE A 35 0.26 2.90 22.03
N GLY A 36 1.59 2.99 22.05
CA GLY A 36 2.47 2.09 22.80
C GLY A 36 2.20 2.14 24.32
N ILE A 37 2.05 3.34 24.89
CA ILE A 37 1.72 3.54 26.30
C ILE A 37 0.34 2.97 26.62
N VAL A 38 -0.67 3.22 25.79
CA VAL A 38 -2.02 2.68 25.95
C VAL A 38 -2.00 1.16 25.89
N ASN A 39 -1.29 0.57 24.93
CA ASN A 39 -1.14 -0.89 24.83
C ASN A 39 -0.47 -1.47 26.08
N LYS A 40 0.59 -0.83 26.60
CA LYS A 40 1.26 -1.33 27.80
C LYS A 40 0.40 -1.18 29.06
N THR A 41 -0.37 -0.11 29.13
CA THR A 41 -1.30 0.14 30.24
C THR A 41 -2.44 -0.89 30.21
N LEU A 42 -2.97 -1.20 29.03
CA LEU A 42 -3.97 -2.27 28.87
C LEU A 42 -3.42 -3.64 29.28
N ASP A 43 -2.19 -3.98 28.89
CA ASP A 43 -1.52 -5.22 29.31
C ASP A 43 -1.39 -5.29 30.85
N LEU A 44 -0.96 -4.21 31.50
CA LEU A 44 -0.88 -4.13 32.97
C LEU A 44 -2.25 -4.27 33.63
N ILE A 45 -3.28 -3.59 33.10
CA ILE A 45 -4.66 -3.70 33.61
C ILE A 45 -5.16 -5.14 33.46
N VAL A 46 -4.90 -5.79 32.32
CA VAL A 46 -5.32 -7.18 32.11
C VAL A 46 -4.65 -8.12 33.08
N GLN A 47 -3.35 -8.00 33.28
CA GLN A 47 -2.63 -8.80 34.27
C GLN A 47 -3.24 -8.60 35.67
N HIS A 48 -3.47 -7.35 36.08
CA HIS A 48 -4.00 -7.06 37.41
C HIS A 48 -5.45 -7.53 37.60
N VAL A 49 -6.29 -7.41 36.58
CA VAL A 49 -7.68 -7.90 36.61
C VAL A 49 -7.71 -9.42 36.66
N LEU A 50 -6.85 -10.12 35.93
CA LEU A 50 -6.75 -11.58 36.00
C LEU A 50 -6.30 -12.05 37.39
N GLU A 51 -5.34 -11.35 38.00
CA GLU A 51 -4.93 -11.63 39.37
C GLU A 51 -6.09 -11.53 40.35
N HIS A 52 -6.84 -10.43 40.28
CA HIS A 52 -7.98 -10.23 41.17
C HIS A 52 -9.16 -11.14 40.86
N MET A 53 -9.40 -11.47 39.59
CA MET A 53 -10.42 -12.44 39.19
C MET A 53 -10.10 -13.83 39.75
N GLY A 54 -8.85 -14.29 39.67
CA GLY A 54 -8.45 -15.58 40.25
C GLY A 54 -8.68 -15.63 41.76
N LEU A 55 -8.38 -14.54 42.47
CA LEU A 55 -8.65 -14.40 43.91
C LEU A 55 -10.14 -14.37 44.23
N LEU A 56 -10.94 -13.67 43.42
CA LEU A 56 -12.39 -13.55 43.58
C LEU A 56 -13.09 -14.89 43.34
N GLN A 57 -12.73 -15.59 42.26
CA GLN A 57 -13.26 -16.91 41.93
C GLN A 57 -12.96 -17.91 43.06
N ASN A 58 -11.74 -17.88 43.61
CA ASN A 58 -11.39 -18.66 44.79
C ASN A 58 -12.26 -18.33 45.99
N THR A 59 -12.50 -17.03 46.23
CA THR A 59 -13.34 -16.57 47.35
C THR A 59 -14.78 -17.08 47.19
N LEU A 60 -15.36 -16.95 46.00
CA LEU A 60 -16.71 -17.44 45.67
C LEU A 60 -16.83 -18.95 45.83
N TRP A 61 -15.84 -19.70 45.33
CA TRP A 61 -15.89 -21.14 45.39
C TRP A 61 -15.75 -21.66 46.82
N MET A 62 -14.95 -20.99 47.66
CA MET A 62 -14.83 -21.29 49.09
C MET A 62 -16.11 -20.97 49.87
N LEU A 63 -16.85 -19.93 49.47
CA LEU A 63 -18.13 -19.58 50.08
C LEU A 63 -19.23 -20.61 49.77
N ASP A 64 -19.20 -21.22 48.58
CA ASP A 64 -20.24 -22.14 48.11
C ASP A 64 -20.04 -23.60 48.56
N THR A 65 -18.78 -24.05 48.70
CA THR A 65 -18.47 -25.48 48.90
C THR A 65 -18.05 -25.89 50.32
N GLY A 66 -17.94 -24.94 51.27
CA GLY A 66 -17.29 -25.08 52.59
C GLY A 66 -16.93 -26.52 53.03
N PRO A 67 -15.64 -26.88 53.19
CA PRO A 67 -14.68 -26.15 54.03
C PRO A 67 -13.23 -26.05 53.50
N GLY A 68 -12.58 -24.91 53.74
CA GLY A 68 -11.13 -24.75 53.80
C GLY A 68 -10.40 -24.53 52.46
N ALA A 69 -9.43 -23.62 52.47
CA ALA A 69 -8.57 -23.35 51.32
C ALA A 69 -7.48 -24.41 51.17
N THR A 70 -7.39 -25.08 50.01
CA THR A 70 -6.26 -25.95 49.70
C THR A 70 -5.19 -25.19 48.91
N MET A 71 -3.92 -25.60 49.02
CA MET A 71 -2.81 -25.12 48.16
C MET A 71 -3.05 -25.33 46.65
N GLN A 72 -4.10 -26.07 46.27
CA GLN A 72 -4.51 -26.27 44.88
C GLN A 72 -5.46 -25.17 44.38
N ASP A 73 -6.20 -24.52 45.28
CA ASP A 73 -7.12 -23.42 44.94
C ASP A 73 -6.35 -22.14 44.64
N THR A 74 -5.23 -21.94 45.34
CA THR A 74 -4.33 -20.81 45.12
C THR A 74 -3.63 -20.83 43.76
N GLN A 75 -3.66 -21.97 43.05
CA GLN A 75 -3.10 -22.11 41.69
C GLN A 75 -4.06 -21.62 40.59
N ILE A 76 -5.34 -21.30 40.89
CA ILE A 76 -6.30 -20.78 39.88
C ILE A 76 -5.75 -19.55 39.16
N LYS A 77 -5.08 -18.65 39.90
CA LYS A 77 -4.40 -17.49 39.33
C LYS A 77 -3.40 -17.90 38.24
N ASP A 78 -2.53 -18.86 38.56
CA ASP A 78 -1.51 -19.34 37.61
C ASP A 78 -2.16 -20.13 36.46
N GLU A 79 -3.23 -20.89 36.71
CA GLU A 79 -4.01 -21.61 35.68
C GLU A 79 -4.68 -20.65 34.68
N MET A 80 -5.19 -19.51 35.15
CA MET A 80 -5.81 -18.48 34.32
C MET A 80 -4.80 -17.64 33.55
N GLY A 81 -3.58 -17.47 34.07
CA GLY A 81 -2.53 -16.66 33.44
C GLY A 81 -1.59 -17.44 32.51
N LYS A 82 -1.42 -18.76 32.71
CA LYS A 82 -0.41 -19.57 32.00
C LYS A 82 -1.01 -20.89 31.50
N PRO A 83 -1.04 -21.15 30.18
CA PRO A 83 -1.70 -22.35 29.64
C PRO A 83 -1.04 -23.65 30.10
N TRP A 84 0.29 -23.67 30.26
CA TRP A 84 1.00 -24.83 30.80
C TRP A 84 0.71 -25.07 32.28
N ALA A 85 0.37 -24.03 33.06
CA ALA A 85 0.00 -24.19 34.46
C ALA A 85 -1.40 -24.82 34.57
N ALA A 86 -2.35 -24.44 33.70
CA ALA A 86 -3.66 -25.08 33.60
C ALA A 86 -3.54 -26.59 33.31
N VAL A 87 -2.77 -26.95 32.27
CA VAL A 87 -2.53 -28.36 31.91
C VAL A 87 -1.85 -29.11 33.05
N ARG A 88 -0.78 -28.55 33.63
CA ARG A 88 -0.05 -29.19 34.74
C ARG A 88 -0.91 -29.35 35.98
N ALA A 89 -1.78 -28.40 36.29
CA ALA A 89 -2.69 -28.48 37.43
C ALA A 89 -3.79 -29.53 37.22
N TYR A 90 -4.29 -29.67 35.99
CA TYR A 90 -5.22 -30.77 35.65
C TYR A 90 -4.55 -32.14 35.79
N TRP A 91 -3.33 -32.31 35.25
CA TRP A 91 -2.58 -33.55 35.40
C TRP A 91 -2.31 -33.89 36.87
N ARG A 92 -1.90 -32.91 37.68
CA ARG A 92 -1.70 -33.12 39.13
C ARG A 92 -2.99 -33.56 39.82
N ARG A 93 -4.13 -32.89 39.53
CA ARG A 93 -5.45 -33.26 40.09
C ARG A 93 -5.88 -34.67 39.69
N ARG A 94 -5.64 -35.06 38.43
CA ARG A 94 -5.90 -36.41 37.94
C ARG A 94 -5.12 -37.48 38.73
N HIS A 95 -3.87 -37.19 39.08
CA HIS A 95 -3.04 -38.11 39.85
C HIS A 95 -3.40 -38.16 41.35
N THR A 96 -3.94 -37.08 41.93
CA THR A 96 -4.26 -37.04 43.37
C THR A 96 -5.69 -37.49 43.71
N VAL A 97 -6.67 -37.22 42.85
CA VAL A 97 -8.10 -37.44 43.17
C VAL A 97 -8.64 -38.74 42.55
N GLY A 98 -8.06 -39.23 41.46
CA GLY A 98 -8.44 -40.48 40.80
C GLY A 98 -9.73 -40.39 39.98
N PHE A 99 -9.64 -40.79 38.70
CA PHE A 99 -10.66 -40.75 37.63
C PHE A 99 -11.24 -39.37 37.25
N TRP A 100 -11.83 -39.32 36.05
CA TRP A 100 -12.29 -38.11 35.36
C TRP A 100 -13.46 -37.43 36.09
N ASP A 101 -13.15 -36.41 36.89
CA ASP A 101 -14.16 -35.48 37.39
C ASP A 101 -14.50 -34.43 36.31
N TRP A 102 -15.79 -34.36 35.95
CA TRP A 102 -16.30 -33.42 34.96
C TRP A 102 -16.06 -31.96 35.35
N ALA A 103 -16.12 -31.62 36.64
CA ALA A 103 -15.86 -30.25 37.10
C ALA A 103 -14.39 -29.85 36.84
N SER A 104 -13.47 -30.79 37.05
CA SER A 104 -12.04 -30.62 36.74
C SER A 104 -11.77 -30.47 35.24
N VAL A 105 -12.51 -31.17 34.38
CA VAL A 105 -12.42 -31.04 32.92
C VAL A 105 -12.97 -29.69 32.44
N VAL A 106 -14.12 -29.26 32.95
CA VAL A 106 -14.72 -27.94 32.63
C VAL A 106 -13.80 -26.81 33.08
N ARG A 107 -13.23 -26.90 34.29
CA ARG A 107 -12.25 -25.93 34.78
C ARG A 107 -11.00 -25.88 33.91
N LEU A 108 -10.49 -27.02 33.44
CA LEU A 108 -9.36 -27.05 32.50
C LEU A 108 -9.72 -26.27 31.22
N PHE A 109 -10.84 -26.56 30.56
CA PHE A 109 -11.19 -25.88 29.32
C PHE A 109 -11.42 -24.37 29.50
N LEU A 110 -12.05 -23.95 30.60
CA LEU A 110 -12.23 -22.52 30.92
C LEU A 110 -10.89 -21.83 31.19
N CYS A 111 -10.03 -22.40 32.04
CA CYS A 111 -8.73 -21.81 32.37
C CYS A 111 -7.77 -21.84 31.16
N LEU A 112 -7.80 -22.90 30.35
CA LEU A 112 -7.02 -23.03 29.13
C LEU A 112 -7.48 -22.01 28.08
N GLY A 113 -8.78 -21.87 27.87
CA GLY A 113 -9.35 -20.88 26.95
C GLY A 113 -8.99 -19.45 27.35
N LEU A 114 -9.10 -19.12 28.64
CA LEU A 114 -8.72 -17.82 29.17
C LEU A 114 -7.21 -17.58 29.05
N SER A 115 -6.38 -18.52 29.49
CA SER A 115 -4.91 -18.38 29.46
C SER A 115 -4.32 -18.34 28.05
N LEU A 116 -4.88 -19.10 27.10
CA LEU A 116 -4.55 -18.96 25.68
C LEU A 116 -4.96 -17.58 25.16
N SER A 117 -6.13 -17.07 25.55
CA SER A 117 -6.60 -15.74 25.13
C SER A 117 -5.71 -14.62 25.67
N VAL A 118 -5.23 -14.76 26.91
CA VAL A 118 -4.26 -13.84 27.53
C VAL A 118 -2.90 -13.90 26.82
N LEU A 119 -2.45 -15.09 26.44
CA LEU A 119 -1.22 -15.25 25.66
C LEU A 119 -1.32 -14.58 24.29
N PHE A 120 -2.49 -14.66 23.63
CA PHE A 120 -2.76 -13.97 22.36
C PHE A 120 -3.12 -12.49 22.52
N LEU A 121 -3.19 -11.96 23.74
CA LEU A 121 -3.58 -10.57 23.97
C LEU A 121 -2.67 -9.58 23.23
N GLY A 122 -1.35 -9.76 23.31
CA GLY A 122 -0.39 -8.89 22.61
C GLY A 122 -0.57 -8.93 21.08
N ALA A 123 -0.80 -10.13 20.52
CA ALA A 123 -1.09 -10.29 19.09
C ALA A 123 -2.44 -9.67 18.70
N SER A 124 -3.45 -9.76 19.57
CA SER A 124 -4.78 -9.18 19.34
C SER A 124 -4.76 -7.64 19.41
N LEU A 125 -4.03 -7.05 20.36
CA LEU A 125 -3.85 -5.62 20.47
C LEU A 125 -3.06 -5.07 19.28
N ASN A 126 -1.99 -5.75 18.87
CA ASN A 126 -1.27 -5.38 17.64
C ASN A 126 -2.18 -5.49 16.41
N THR A 127 -3.04 -6.51 16.36
CA THR A 127 -4.01 -6.68 15.28
C THR A 127 -5.04 -5.55 15.22
N VAL A 128 -5.61 -5.15 16.36
CA VAL A 128 -6.72 -4.20 16.43
C VAL A 128 -6.26 -2.74 16.44
N ALA A 129 -5.16 -2.45 17.15
CA ALA A 129 -4.73 -1.09 17.45
C ALA A 129 -3.58 -0.61 16.55
N TRP A 130 -2.74 -1.50 16.01
CA TRP A 130 -1.60 -1.06 15.21
C TRP A 130 -2.01 -0.65 13.79
N PRO A 131 -1.65 0.56 13.33
CA PRO A 131 -1.88 0.95 11.94
C PRO A 131 -1.00 0.12 11.02
N LYS A 132 -1.64 -0.52 10.04
CA LYS A 132 -0.97 -1.26 8.97
C LYS A 132 -1.29 -0.60 7.63
N GLN A 133 -0.36 -0.60 6.70
CA GLN A 133 -0.64 -0.17 5.32
C GLN A 133 -1.64 -1.14 4.66
N ARG A 134 -2.60 -0.58 3.94
CA ARG A 134 -3.68 -1.31 3.26
C ARG A 134 -3.99 -0.68 1.92
N TRP A 135 -4.47 -1.51 1.01
CA TRP A 135 -5.06 -1.09 -0.25
C TRP A 135 -6.57 -1.08 -0.12
N PHE A 136 -7.20 0.04 -0.48
CA PHE A 136 -8.65 0.22 -0.41
C PHE A 136 -9.19 0.80 -1.72
N PRO A 137 -10.22 0.20 -2.33
CA PRO A 137 -10.93 -0.99 -1.87
C PRO A 137 -10.14 -2.26 -2.20
N ASN A 138 -10.31 -3.33 -1.43
CA ASN A 138 -9.53 -4.56 -1.58
C ASN A 138 -10.06 -5.44 -2.72
N ARG A 139 -9.36 -5.46 -3.87
CA ARG A 139 -9.70 -6.25 -5.07
C ARG A 139 -9.67 -7.77 -4.86
N TYR A 140 -9.08 -8.27 -3.75
CA TYR A 140 -8.98 -9.71 -3.45
C TYR A 140 -10.26 -10.36 -2.92
N THR A 141 -11.37 -9.62 -2.78
CA THR A 141 -12.70 -10.25 -2.72
C THR A 141 -13.12 -10.69 -4.12
N ARG A 142 -12.40 -11.70 -4.64
CA ARG A 142 -12.73 -12.45 -5.86
C ARG A 142 -14.20 -12.90 -5.77
N THR A 143 -14.88 -12.89 -6.92
CA THR A 143 -16.12 -13.65 -7.24
C THR A 143 -17.50 -13.16 -6.82
N VAL A 144 -17.75 -11.89 -6.50
CA VAL A 144 -19.15 -11.42 -6.44
C VAL A 144 -19.30 -10.17 -7.27
N ASN A 145 -20.23 -10.21 -8.24
CA ASN A 145 -20.70 -9.06 -9.02
C ASN A 145 -20.61 -7.81 -8.15
N LEU A 146 -19.66 -6.92 -8.47
CA LEU A 146 -19.50 -5.66 -7.77
C LEU A 146 -20.85 -4.97 -7.84
N THR A 147 -21.51 -4.81 -6.69
CA THR A 147 -22.71 -3.99 -6.61
C THR A 147 -22.38 -2.60 -7.12
N GLU A 148 -23.35 -1.86 -7.64
CA GLU A 148 -23.14 -0.51 -8.19
C GLU A 148 -22.37 0.40 -7.21
N HIS A 149 -22.68 0.30 -5.92
CA HIS A 149 -21.95 0.98 -4.84
C HIS A 149 -20.48 0.55 -4.68
N ALA A 150 -20.16 -0.71 -4.93
CA ALA A 150 -18.79 -1.19 -4.88
C ALA A 150 -18.00 -0.66 -6.08
N THR A 151 -18.60 -0.63 -7.27
CA THR A 151 -17.99 -0.04 -8.48
C THR A 151 -17.68 1.44 -8.26
N GLU A 152 -18.60 2.20 -7.65
CA GLU A 152 -18.41 3.61 -7.33
C GLU A 152 -17.22 3.87 -6.37
N ALA A 153 -16.87 2.90 -5.53
CA ALA A 153 -15.72 2.99 -4.62
C ALA A 153 -14.37 2.81 -5.33
N PHE A 154 -14.36 2.11 -6.48
CA PHE A 154 -13.17 1.90 -7.32
C PHE A 154 -13.06 2.95 -8.45
N THR A 155 -14.07 3.80 -8.63
CA THR A 155 -14.06 4.82 -9.69
C THR A 155 -13.69 6.18 -9.14
N ILE A 156 -12.84 6.89 -9.88
CA ILE A 156 -12.51 8.30 -9.62
C ILE A 156 -12.94 9.14 -10.82
N TYR A 157 -13.27 10.41 -10.55
CA TYR A 157 -13.66 11.37 -11.57
C TYR A 157 -12.68 12.54 -11.56
N THR A 158 -12.11 12.85 -12.71
CA THR A 158 -11.18 13.95 -12.92
C THR A 158 -11.73 14.87 -14.01
N PRO A 159 -11.54 16.20 -13.91
CA PRO A 159 -11.93 17.08 -15.00
C PRO A 159 -11.12 16.76 -16.25
N LEU A 160 -11.76 16.82 -17.41
CA LEU A 160 -11.15 16.63 -18.71
C LEU A 160 -10.09 17.71 -18.91
N GLN A 161 -8.90 17.30 -19.34
CA GLN A 161 -7.81 18.21 -19.64
C GLN A 161 -7.46 18.10 -21.11
N THR A 162 -7.54 19.18 -21.86
CA THR A 162 -7.11 19.20 -23.27
C THR A 162 -5.76 19.88 -23.39
N LEU A 163 -4.86 19.32 -24.17
CA LEU A 163 -3.57 19.90 -24.47
C LEU A 163 -3.77 21.16 -25.32
N GLU A 164 -3.28 22.29 -24.81
CA GLU A 164 -3.40 23.60 -25.46
C GLU A 164 -2.09 24.00 -26.14
N ARG A 165 -0.96 23.72 -25.48
CA ARG A 165 0.37 24.08 -25.98
C ARG A 165 1.40 23.03 -25.63
N ILE A 166 2.36 22.86 -26.53
CA ILE A 166 3.59 22.09 -26.32
C ILE A 166 4.79 23.02 -26.47
N ALA A 167 5.81 22.87 -25.62
CA ALA A 167 7.08 23.58 -25.74
C ALA A 167 8.28 22.69 -25.42
N TRP A 168 9.44 22.93 -26.04
CA TRP A 168 10.71 22.23 -25.75
C TRP A 168 11.63 23.09 -24.88
N ASP A 169 11.04 23.80 -23.93
CA ASP A 169 11.75 24.71 -23.04
C ASP A 169 12.73 23.98 -22.12
N GLN A 170 12.46 22.72 -21.78
CA GLN A 170 13.40 21.90 -21.00
C GLN A 170 14.73 21.68 -21.72
N ASP A 171 14.71 21.33 -23.01
CA ASP A 171 15.95 21.12 -23.78
C ASP A 171 16.74 22.43 -23.92
N VAL A 172 16.03 23.55 -24.06
CA VAL A 172 16.64 24.90 -24.08
C VAL A 172 17.22 25.25 -22.71
N ARG A 173 16.54 24.92 -21.60
CA ARG A 173 17.07 25.10 -20.24
C ARG A 173 18.31 24.25 -20.01
N ASP A 174 18.27 22.98 -20.39
CA ASP A 174 19.39 22.05 -20.30
C ASP A 174 20.58 22.58 -21.12
N GLY A 175 20.34 23.02 -22.36
CA GLY A 175 21.34 23.65 -23.21
C GLY A 175 21.95 24.91 -22.58
N ARG A 176 21.13 25.82 -22.04
CA ARG A 176 21.61 27.02 -21.33
C ARG A 176 22.46 26.68 -20.12
N SER A 177 22.07 25.67 -19.35
CA SER A 177 22.83 25.23 -18.17
C SER A 177 24.23 24.73 -18.52
N LEU A 178 24.40 24.12 -19.69
CA LEU A 178 25.69 23.62 -20.19
C LEU A 178 26.59 24.72 -20.74
N VAL A 179 26.02 25.76 -21.36
CA VAL A 179 26.75 26.91 -21.92
C VAL A 179 27.08 27.96 -20.86
N GLY A 180 26.26 28.05 -19.80
CA GLY A 180 26.31 29.10 -18.79
C GLY A 180 25.54 30.36 -19.21
N ASP A 181 24.83 30.96 -18.26
CA ASP A 181 23.88 32.06 -18.51
C ASP A 181 24.55 33.29 -19.16
N ALA A 182 25.79 33.61 -18.78
CA ALA A 182 26.53 34.77 -19.30
C ALA A 182 26.93 34.64 -20.79
N PHE A 183 27.17 33.41 -21.26
CA PHE A 183 27.59 33.16 -22.64
C PHE A 183 26.37 32.95 -23.57
N ALA A 184 25.27 32.43 -23.00
CA ALA A 184 23.98 32.36 -23.68
C ALA A 184 23.39 33.75 -23.98
N GLU A 185 23.53 34.72 -23.07
CA GLU A 185 23.00 36.07 -23.26
C GLU A 185 23.80 36.88 -24.30
N MET A 186 25.13 36.74 -24.33
CA MET A 186 26.00 37.38 -25.33
C MET A 186 25.75 36.89 -26.77
N THR A 187 25.48 35.60 -26.95
CA THR A 187 25.19 35.02 -28.27
C THR A 187 23.78 35.33 -28.77
N SER A 188 22.81 35.52 -27.86
CA SER A 188 21.42 35.87 -28.22
C SER A 188 21.26 37.22 -28.92
N LYS A 189 22.19 38.16 -28.70
CA LYS A 189 22.11 39.52 -29.27
C LYS A 189 22.75 39.68 -30.65
N HIS A 190 23.58 38.75 -31.11
CA HIS A 190 24.39 38.95 -32.33
C HIS A 190 24.43 37.74 -33.30
N ALA A 191 23.82 36.60 -32.96
CA ALA A 191 23.76 35.44 -33.87
C ALA A 191 22.34 34.90 -33.99
N ILE A 192 21.94 34.57 -35.22
CA ILE A 192 20.72 33.83 -35.55
C ILE A 192 20.86 32.44 -34.91
N GLY A 193 20.19 32.22 -33.77
CA GLY A 193 20.29 30.98 -32.97
C GLY A 193 21.50 31.01 -32.04
N GLY A 194 21.26 31.14 -30.73
CA GLY A 194 22.35 31.12 -29.75
C GLY A 194 22.94 29.71 -29.62
N ALA A 195 24.19 29.59 -29.15
CA ALA A 195 24.85 28.31 -28.90
C ALA A 195 24.03 27.37 -27.99
N ALA A 196 23.23 27.94 -27.07
CA ALA A 196 22.33 27.18 -26.23
C ALA A 196 21.20 26.49 -27.01
N ASP A 197 20.69 27.11 -28.08
CA ASP A 197 19.63 26.54 -28.92
C ASP A 197 20.17 25.41 -29.80
N GLU A 198 21.41 25.54 -30.29
CA GLU A 198 22.09 24.46 -31.03
C GLU A 198 22.35 23.26 -30.13
N ILE A 199 22.82 23.47 -28.90
CA ILE A 199 23.01 22.39 -27.92
C ILE A 199 21.66 21.77 -27.56
N ALA A 200 20.60 22.56 -27.41
CA ALA A 200 19.26 22.02 -27.16
C ALA A 200 18.81 21.08 -28.29
N ARG A 201 19.01 21.47 -29.56
CA ARG A 201 18.72 20.60 -30.72
C ARG A 201 19.59 19.35 -30.74
N ALA A 202 20.87 19.46 -30.36
CA ALA A 202 21.77 18.31 -30.25
C ALA A 202 21.34 17.34 -29.14
N ILE A 203 20.84 17.85 -27.99
CA ILE A 203 20.27 17.03 -26.91
C ILE A 203 19.01 16.31 -27.40
N ALA A 204 18.10 17.03 -28.05
CA ALA A 204 16.87 16.47 -28.62
C ALA A 204 17.18 15.38 -29.67
N ALA A 205 18.19 15.61 -30.53
CA ALA A 205 18.69 14.64 -31.50
C ALA A 205 19.29 13.41 -30.81
N SER A 206 20.15 13.59 -29.81
CA SER A 206 20.74 12.49 -29.05
C SER A 206 19.67 11.60 -28.40
N ARG A 207 18.64 12.20 -27.78
CA ARG A 207 17.51 11.46 -27.19
C ARG A 207 16.72 10.66 -28.25
N ALA A 208 16.46 11.25 -29.41
CA ALA A 208 15.81 10.56 -30.53
C ALA A 208 16.62 9.36 -31.01
N LEU A 209 17.94 9.51 -31.19
CA LEU A 209 18.82 8.44 -31.61
C LEU A 209 18.88 7.30 -30.58
N LEU A 210 18.96 7.63 -29.29
CA LEU A 210 18.93 6.63 -28.21
C LEU A 210 17.65 5.80 -28.23
N VAL A 211 16.50 6.41 -28.49
CA VAL A 211 15.23 5.68 -28.59
C VAL A 211 15.18 4.79 -29.83
N LEU A 212 15.77 5.21 -30.95
CA LEU A 212 15.85 4.38 -32.16
C LEU A 212 16.58 3.05 -31.89
N THR A 213 17.65 3.06 -31.10
CA THR A 213 18.39 1.82 -30.74
C THR A 213 17.56 0.80 -29.97
N ARG A 214 16.44 1.23 -29.37
CA ARG A 214 15.54 0.39 -28.55
C ARG A 214 14.34 -0.13 -29.32
N LEU A 215 14.08 0.42 -30.51
CA LEU A 215 12.95 0.03 -31.36
C LEU A 215 12.89 -1.48 -31.61
N PRO A 216 13.99 -2.19 -31.92
CA PRO A 216 13.95 -3.64 -32.11
C PRO A 216 13.48 -4.38 -30.85
N GLY A 217 13.92 -3.94 -29.66
CA GLY A 217 13.53 -4.53 -28.39
C GLY A 217 12.03 -4.41 -28.10
N MET A 218 11.42 -3.28 -28.46
CA MET A 218 9.97 -3.06 -28.26
C MET A 218 9.11 -4.00 -29.12
N TYR A 219 9.60 -4.44 -30.28
CA TYR A 219 8.88 -5.36 -31.16
C TYR A 219 9.27 -6.83 -30.98
N ASN A 220 10.30 -7.13 -30.19
CA ASN A 220 10.75 -8.49 -29.91
C ASN A 220 9.94 -9.18 -28.79
N GLU A 221 9.16 -8.42 -28.01
CA GLU A 221 8.33 -9.00 -26.96
C GLU A 221 7.19 -9.86 -27.53
N SER A 222 6.88 -10.98 -26.88
CA SER A 222 5.91 -11.97 -27.37
C SER A 222 4.46 -11.49 -27.34
N LEU A 223 4.17 -10.39 -26.64
CA LEU A 223 2.83 -9.81 -26.52
C LEU A 223 2.67 -8.66 -27.51
N GLN A 224 1.80 -8.86 -28.51
CA GLN A 224 1.38 -7.82 -29.44
C GLN A 224 0.36 -6.90 -28.77
N ASP A 225 0.86 -5.87 -28.08
CA ASP A 225 0.06 -4.81 -27.45
C ASP A 225 0.85 -3.49 -27.46
N TRP A 226 0.40 -2.49 -26.71
CA TRP A 226 1.18 -1.30 -26.44
C TRP A 226 2.47 -1.63 -25.69
N GLN A 227 3.58 -1.17 -26.25
CA GLN A 227 4.90 -1.29 -25.65
C GLN A 227 5.47 0.07 -25.34
N GLY A 228 5.95 0.25 -24.11
CA GLY A 228 6.55 1.50 -23.65
C GLY A 228 8.06 1.48 -23.83
N THR A 229 8.66 2.63 -24.16
CA THR A 229 10.10 2.83 -23.98
C THR A 229 10.40 2.79 -22.49
N SER A 230 10.87 1.64 -21.97
CA SER A 230 11.39 1.53 -20.60
C SER A 230 12.36 2.70 -20.32
N PRO A 231 12.45 3.27 -19.10
CA PRO A 231 13.35 4.39 -18.82
C PRO A 231 14.77 4.16 -19.38
N LEU A 232 15.32 5.16 -20.06
CA LEU A 232 16.78 5.30 -20.12
C LEU A 232 17.20 5.62 -18.70
N VAL A 233 18.24 4.92 -18.22
CA VAL A 233 18.83 5.04 -16.87
C VAL A 233 18.23 4.04 -15.86
N GLY A 234 19.11 3.40 -15.08
CA GLY A 234 18.88 2.16 -14.33
C GLY A 234 17.80 2.21 -13.23
N PRO A 235 17.78 1.25 -12.30
CA PRO A 235 16.67 1.00 -11.36
C PRO A 235 16.26 2.19 -10.45
N ASN A 236 16.99 3.32 -10.49
CA ASN A 236 16.76 4.53 -9.71
C ASN A 236 16.42 5.77 -10.56
N ALA A 237 16.35 5.67 -11.89
CA ALA A 237 15.97 6.79 -12.74
C ALA A 237 14.54 6.61 -13.23
N GLN A 238 13.64 7.25 -12.51
CA GLN A 238 12.23 7.29 -12.87
C GLN A 238 12.09 8.23 -14.07
N SER A 239 11.67 7.70 -15.23
CA SER A 239 11.43 8.49 -16.43
C SER A 239 10.24 9.43 -16.20
N THR A 240 10.43 10.72 -16.46
CA THR A 240 9.36 11.75 -16.34
C THR A 240 8.32 11.65 -17.45
N SER A 241 8.64 10.95 -18.54
CA SER A 241 7.78 10.73 -19.70
C SER A 241 7.91 9.31 -20.22
N LEU A 242 6.85 8.78 -20.80
CA LEU A 242 6.80 7.45 -21.41
C LEU A 242 6.29 7.56 -22.83
N THR A 243 7.03 6.99 -23.78
CA THR A 243 6.63 6.88 -25.19
C THR A 243 6.11 5.46 -25.42
N GLY A 244 4.86 5.32 -25.88
CA GLY A 244 4.24 4.05 -26.24
C GLY A 244 4.17 3.86 -27.75
N ILE A 245 4.34 2.61 -28.20
CA ILE A 245 4.15 2.18 -29.59
C ILE A 245 3.22 0.97 -29.63
N GLN A 246 2.26 1.00 -30.55
CA GLN A 246 1.35 -0.11 -30.82
C GLN A 246 2.09 -1.17 -31.63
N THR A 247 2.33 -2.34 -31.05
CA THR A 247 3.04 -3.44 -31.75
C THR A 247 2.11 -4.36 -32.55
N GLN A 248 0.79 -4.24 -32.33
CA GLN A 248 -0.22 -4.83 -33.19
C GLN A 248 -0.33 -4.00 -34.48
N ILE A 249 0.35 -4.46 -35.52
CA ILE A 249 0.43 -3.78 -36.82
C ILE A 249 -0.74 -4.23 -37.68
N ASN A 250 -1.51 -3.28 -38.22
CA ASN A 250 -2.55 -3.54 -39.22
C ASN A 250 -2.20 -2.77 -40.50
N GLY A 251 -1.42 -3.40 -41.39
CA GLY A 251 -0.87 -2.77 -42.60
C GLY A 251 0.28 -1.80 -42.29
N SER A 252 0.42 -0.71 -43.06
CA SER A 252 1.52 0.27 -42.92
C SER A 252 1.25 1.38 -41.89
N THR A 253 0.23 1.20 -41.04
CA THR A 253 -0.14 2.20 -40.02
C THR A 253 0.45 1.82 -38.67
N VAL A 254 1.23 2.74 -38.09
CA VAL A 254 1.76 2.63 -36.73
C VAL A 254 1.14 3.72 -35.87
N GLN A 255 0.67 3.35 -34.69
CA GLN A 255 0.17 4.31 -33.70
C GLN A 255 1.14 4.40 -32.54
N THR A 256 1.42 5.63 -32.12
CA THR A 256 2.25 5.94 -30.97
C THR A 256 1.52 6.89 -30.03
N LEU A 257 1.92 6.90 -28.76
CA LEU A 257 1.36 7.80 -27.75
C LEU A 257 2.43 8.24 -26.76
N SER A 258 2.19 9.35 -26.07
CA SER A 258 3.03 9.80 -24.97
C SER A 258 2.22 9.96 -23.69
N VAL A 259 2.87 9.72 -22.56
CA VAL A 259 2.32 9.96 -21.22
C VAL A 259 3.37 10.67 -20.37
N GLN A 260 2.95 11.63 -19.55
CA GLN A 260 3.84 12.32 -18.58
C GLN A 260 3.52 11.91 -17.15
N SER A 261 4.56 11.58 -16.38
CA SER A 261 4.45 11.21 -14.97
C SER A 261 4.03 12.39 -14.10
N GLU A 262 4.41 13.61 -14.46
CA GLU A 262 4.00 14.83 -13.76
C GLU A 262 2.48 15.01 -13.79
N HIS A 263 1.85 14.67 -14.92
CA HIS A 263 0.39 14.74 -15.03
C HIS A 263 -0.27 13.71 -14.10
N VAL A 264 0.26 12.48 -14.00
CA VAL A 264 -0.20 11.48 -13.02
C VAL A 264 -0.08 11.99 -11.58
N ALA A 265 1.08 12.57 -11.22
CA ALA A 265 1.31 13.12 -9.89
C ALA A 265 0.35 14.27 -9.57
N SER A 266 0.03 15.10 -10.57
CA SER A 266 -0.95 16.18 -10.45
C SER A 266 -2.37 15.65 -10.18
N LEU A 267 -2.76 14.54 -10.83
CA LEU A 267 -4.06 13.89 -10.61
C LEU A 267 -4.17 13.32 -9.20
N PHE A 268 -3.09 12.71 -8.69
CA PHE A 268 -3.04 12.26 -7.31
C PHE A 268 -3.21 13.41 -6.32
N THR A 269 -2.47 14.50 -6.52
CA THR A 269 -2.53 15.71 -5.69
C THR A 269 -3.92 16.34 -5.75
N PHE A 270 -4.52 16.41 -6.95
CA PHE A 270 -5.89 16.88 -7.14
C PHE A 270 -6.88 16.06 -6.32
N HIS A 271 -6.76 14.73 -6.34
CA HIS A 271 -7.60 13.86 -5.54
C HIS A 271 -7.33 13.93 -4.04
N GLN A 272 -6.09 14.22 -3.63
CA GLN A 272 -5.80 14.50 -2.22
C GLN A 272 -6.51 15.77 -1.72
N GLN A 273 -6.71 16.76 -2.58
CA GLN A 273 -7.37 18.02 -2.23
C GLN A 273 -8.90 17.94 -2.35
N HIS A 274 -9.40 17.42 -3.47
CA HIS A 274 -10.81 17.52 -3.87
C HIS A 274 -11.54 16.18 -3.82
N GLY A 275 -10.82 15.06 -3.91
CA GLY A 275 -11.38 13.72 -4.08
C GLY A 275 -12.21 13.23 -2.90
N LYS A 276 -12.70 11.99 -3.02
CA LYS A 276 -13.43 11.29 -1.95
C LYS A 276 -12.57 11.22 -0.69
N ALA A 277 -13.21 11.04 0.46
CA ALA A 277 -12.55 11.02 1.76
C ALA A 277 -11.23 10.23 1.72
N PHE A 278 -11.26 8.98 1.28
CA PHE A 278 -10.10 8.08 1.19
C PHE A 278 -8.92 8.68 0.40
N ALA A 279 -9.17 9.28 -0.75
CA ALA A 279 -8.14 9.92 -1.56
C ALA A 279 -7.39 11.02 -0.81
N ARG A 280 -8.09 11.80 0.03
CA ARG A 280 -7.53 12.94 0.79
C ARG A 280 -6.47 12.60 1.82
N THR A 281 -6.35 11.34 2.23
CA THR A 281 -5.26 10.90 3.12
C THR A 281 -4.53 9.70 2.57
N ALA A 282 -4.71 9.41 1.28
CA ALA A 282 -3.98 8.34 0.66
C ALA A 282 -2.49 8.71 0.67
N THR A 283 -1.67 7.76 1.10
CA THR A 283 -0.21 7.87 0.96
C THR A 283 0.26 7.36 -0.39
N GLY A 284 -0.64 6.78 -1.18
CA GLY A 284 -0.34 6.25 -2.50
C GLY A 284 -1.61 5.79 -3.18
N PHE A 285 -1.50 5.41 -4.45
CA PHE A 285 -2.59 4.80 -5.18
C PHE A 285 -2.04 3.88 -6.28
N HIS A 286 -2.87 2.93 -6.67
CA HIS A 286 -2.74 2.10 -7.86
C HIS A 286 -4.02 2.31 -8.66
N ALA A 287 -3.90 2.71 -9.92
CA ALA A 287 -5.06 2.92 -10.75
C ALA A 287 -4.77 2.69 -12.23
N ILE A 288 -5.82 2.33 -12.95
CA ILE A 288 -5.88 2.54 -14.40
C ILE A 288 -6.54 3.90 -14.64
N LEU A 289 -5.72 4.89 -14.96
CA LEU A 289 -6.11 6.27 -15.18
C LEU A 289 -6.42 6.51 -16.65
N GLN A 290 -7.58 7.09 -16.94
CA GLN A 290 -7.87 7.64 -18.26
C GLN A 290 -7.29 9.05 -18.32
N MET A 291 -6.23 9.22 -19.11
CA MET A 291 -5.47 10.47 -19.18
C MET A 291 -5.42 10.99 -20.60
N THR A 292 -5.41 12.31 -20.75
CA THR A 292 -5.23 12.91 -22.07
C THR A 292 -3.76 12.87 -22.44
N GLY A 293 -3.45 12.30 -23.60
CA GLY A 293 -2.10 12.23 -24.14
C GLY A 293 -2.09 12.49 -25.65
N PRO A 294 -0.98 13.01 -26.19
CA PRO A 294 -0.82 13.14 -27.63
C PRO A 294 -0.58 11.77 -28.25
N SER A 295 -1.32 11.45 -29.30
CA SER A 295 -1.13 10.27 -30.13
C SER A 295 -0.76 10.69 -31.55
N LEU A 296 0.27 10.05 -32.10
CA LEU A 296 0.60 10.15 -33.51
C LEU A 296 0.17 8.87 -34.21
N ARG A 297 -0.54 9.05 -35.33
CA ARG A 297 -0.77 7.99 -36.30
C ARG A 297 0.13 8.25 -37.49
N THR A 298 1.04 7.33 -37.75
CA THR A 298 2.00 7.41 -38.85
C THR A 298 1.64 6.38 -39.91
N VAL A 299 1.53 6.83 -41.15
CA VAL A 299 1.30 5.98 -42.32
C VAL A 299 2.36 6.30 -43.34
N CYS A 300 3.07 5.27 -43.80
CA CYS A 300 4.09 5.44 -44.83
C CYS A 300 3.77 4.62 -46.08
N SER A 301 4.13 5.18 -47.23
CA SER A 301 4.04 4.59 -48.55
C SER A 301 5.34 4.79 -49.32
N ASN A 302 5.61 3.96 -50.32
CA ASN A 302 6.77 4.16 -51.19
C ASN A 302 6.65 5.50 -51.93
N LEU A 303 7.78 6.16 -52.15
CA LEU A 303 7.85 7.37 -52.96
C LEU A 303 7.55 7.00 -54.43
N THR A 304 6.61 7.72 -55.06
CA THR A 304 6.19 7.45 -56.46
C THR A 304 6.86 8.37 -57.48
N GLU A 305 7.46 9.47 -57.04
CA GLU A 305 8.14 10.47 -57.89
C GLU A 305 9.43 10.94 -57.19
N ASP A 306 10.51 11.13 -57.96
CA ASP A 306 11.84 11.62 -57.51
C ASP A 306 11.79 13.12 -57.12
N SER A 307 10.94 13.45 -56.14
CA SER A 307 10.76 14.82 -55.66
C SER A 307 11.75 15.23 -54.57
N VAL A 308 12.46 14.26 -53.99
CA VAL A 308 13.48 14.47 -52.94
C VAL A 308 14.81 13.92 -53.44
N PRO A 309 15.91 14.69 -53.37
CA PRO A 309 17.24 14.21 -53.73
C PRO A 309 17.68 12.97 -52.94
N ASP A 310 18.65 12.24 -53.51
CA ASP A 310 19.26 11.08 -52.84
C ASP A 310 19.80 11.46 -51.45
N ASP A 311 19.55 10.59 -50.48
CA ASP A 311 19.98 10.73 -49.07
C ASP A 311 19.48 12.00 -48.34
N GLU A 312 18.46 12.68 -48.86
CA GLU A 312 17.86 13.85 -48.23
C GLU A 312 16.56 13.54 -47.47
N ILE A 313 16.24 14.32 -46.44
CA ILE A 313 14.98 14.24 -45.70
C ILE A 313 14.28 15.60 -45.80
N ASP A 314 13.11 15.62 -46.45
CA ASP A 314 12.26 16.82 -46.54
C ASP A 314 11.08 16.70 -45.57
N ILE A 315 10.81 17.76 -44.80
CA ILE A 315 9.71 17.81 -43.84
C ILE A 315 8.77 18.94 -44.24
N ARG A 316 7.61 18.58 -44.77
CA ARG A 316 6.58 19.55 -45.18
C ARG A 316 5.65 19.87 -44.03
N MET A 317 5.49 21.17 -43.80
CA MET A 317 4.65 21.72 -42.75
C MET A 317 3.16 21.48 -43.03
N PRO A 318 2.31 21.44 -41.99
CA PRO A 318 0.87 21.34 -42.18
C PRO A 318 0.30 22.62 -42.81
N ASP A 319 -0.37 22.50 -43.96
CA ASP A 319 -1.03 23.64 -44.62
C ASP A 319 -2.34 24.03 -43.91
N ASN A 320 -3.23 23.06 -43.68
CA ASN A 320 -4.51 23.23 -42.99
C ASN A 320 -4.95 21.91 -42.35
N GLY A 321 -4.34 21.54 -41.21
CA GLY A 321 -4.72 20.32 -40.49
C GLY A 321 -3.74 19.93 -39.39
N ALA A 322 -4.07 18.83 -38.70
CA ALA A 322 -3.22 18.23 -37.67
C ALA A 322 -2.22 17.20 -38.25
N SER A 323 -1.85 17.33 -39.53
CA SER A 323 -0.99 16.37 -40.21
C SER A 323 0.16 17.03 -40.93
N PHE A 324 1.36 16.50 -40.78
CA PHE A 324 2.56 16.91 -41.51
C PHE A 324 3.23 15.70 -42.14
N THR A 325 4.12 15.92 -43.11
CA THR A 325 4.68 14.84 -43.92
C THR A 325 6.20 14.86 -43.88
N VAL A 326 6.79 13.67 -43.81
CA VAL A 326 8.23 13.45 -43.85
C VAL A 326 8.52 12.61 -45.08
N GLN A 327 9.35 13.14 -45.97
CA GLN A 327 9.79 12.47 -47.18
C GLN A 327 11.25 12.10 -47.01
N ILE A 328 11.59 10.83 -47.23
CA ILE A 328 12.97 10.33 -47.19
C ILE A 328 13.34 9.95 -48.61
N GLY A 329 14.42 10.56 -49.12
CA GLY A 329 14.93 10.34 -50.46
C GLY A 329 15.42 8.91 -50.70
N PRO A 330 15.65 8.53 -51.97
CA PRO A 330 16.19 7.23 -52.31
C PRO A 330 17.63 7.07 -51.80
N ASN A 331 18.05 5.81 -51.66
CA ASN A 331 19.43 5.45 -51.45
C ASN A 331 19.78 4.25 -52.35
N ALA A 332 20.62 4.49 -53.35
CA ALA A 332 21.00 3.48 -54.34
C ALA A 332 21.82 2.34 -53.75
N GLU A 333 22.70 2.62 -52.78
CA GLU A 333 23.58 1.62 -52.15
C GLU A 333 22.78 0.54 -51.41
N LEU A 334 21.69 0.93 -50.75
CA LEU A 334 20.79 0.04 -50.04
C LEU A 334 19.61 -0.42 -50.91
N SER A 335 19.52 -0.03 -52.18
CA SER A 335 18.35 -0.30 -53.04
C SER A 335 17.02 0.18 -52.41
N PHE A 336 17.06 1.30 -51.68
CA PHE A 336 15.92 1.92 -51.04
C PHE A 336 15.32 2.97 -51.98
N ARG A 337 14.03 2.84 -52.32
CA ARG A 337 13.34 3.71 -53.30
C ARG A 337 12.88 5.06 -52.74
N GLY A 338 13.09 5.31 -51.45
CA GLY A 338 12.51 6.45 -50.76
C GLY A 338 11.10 6.15 -50.22
N VAL A 339 10.72 6.90 -49.19
CA VAL A 339 9.46 6.72 -48.47
C VAL A 339 8.81 8.07 -48.21
N TYR A 340 7.48 8.08 -48.34
CA TYR A 340 6.62 9.17 -47.97
C TYR A 340 5.82 8.80 -46.72
N CYS A 341 6.03 9.52 -45.62
CA CYS A 341 5.36 9.29 -44.34
C CYS A 341 4.44 10.45 -43.98
N THR A 342 3.17 10.18 -43.74
CA THR A 342 2.22 11.14 -43.19
C THR A 342 2.03 10.88 -41.70
N LEU A 343 2.28 11.89 -40.87
CA LEU A 343 2.04 11.85 -39.44
C LEU A 343 0.81 12.69 -39.13
N VAL A 344 -0.20 12.07 -38.50
CA VAL A 344 -1.42 12.71 -38.06
C VAL A 344 -1.41 12.78 -36.54
N PHE A 345 -1.39 14.00 -36.00
CA PHE A 345 -1.52 14.28 -34.59
C PHE A 345 -2.99 14.27 -34.17
N MET A 346 -3.26 13.63 -33.03
CA MET A 346 -4.55 13.68 -32.36
C MET A 346 -4.35 13.66 -30.85
N GLN A 347 -5.23 14.32 -30.11
CA GLN A 347 -5.35 14.07 -28.68
C GLN A 347 -6.25 12.86 -28.45
N ALA A 348 -5.88 12.02 -27.50
CA ALA A 348 -6.68 10.86 -27.13
C ALA A 348 -6.70 10.65 -25.62
N LEU A 349 -7.79 10.06 -25.13
CA LEU A 349 -7.83 9.48 -23.79
C LEU A 349 -7.15 8.12 -23.84
N VAL A 350 -6.02 8.04 -23.14
CA VAL A 350 -5.18 6.87 -23.03
C VAL A 350 -5.37 6.27 -21.62
N PRO A 351 -5.74 4.99 -21.51
CA PRO A 351 -5.67 4.27 -20.26
C PRO A 351 -4.21 4.00 -19.88
N VAL A 352 -3.79 4.51 -18.72
CA VAL A 352 -2.43 4.38 -18.18
C VAL A 352 -2.51 3.68 -16.83
N GLU A 353 -1.76 2.59 -16.68
CA GLU A 353 -1.56 1.98 -15.38
C GLU A 353 -0.55 2.82 -14.60
N SER A 354 -0.92 3.24 -13.39
CA SER A 354 -0.11 4.09 -12.55
C SER A 354 -0.01 3.54 -11.14
N TRP A 355 1.17 3.69 -10.55
CA TRP A 355 1.43 3.33 -9.17
C TRP A 355 2.23 4.43 -8.46
N ILE A 356 1.67 4.96 -7.36
CA ILE A 356 2.38 5.76 -6.35
C ILE A 356 2.34 5.02 -5.03
N THR A 357 3.50 4.74 -4.44
CA THR A 357 3.63 4.22 -3.07
C THR A 357 4.26 5.26 -2.16
N ASP A 358 3.79 5.34 -0.92
CA ASP A 358 4.48 6.04 0.18
C ASP A 358 4.90 7.48 -0.14
N LEU A 359 4.03 8.21 -0.86
CA LEU A 359 4.20 9.60 -1.30
C LEU A 359 5.48 9.82 -2.12
N GLN A 360 5.90 8.79 -2.87
CA GLN A 360 6.99 8.94 -3.83
C GLN A 360 6.68 10.07 -4.82
N PRO A 361 7.66 10.95 -5.11
CA PRO A 361 7.44 12.14 -5.91
C PRO A 361 7.18 11.82 -7.38
N ILE A 362 7.70 10.70 -7.89
CA ILE A 362 7.55 10.30 -9.28
C ILE A 362 6.76 8.98 -9.33
N PRO A 363 5.60 8.96 -9.99
CA PRO A 363 4.82 7.75 -10.17
C PRO A 363 5.52 6.76 -11.09
N TRP A 364 5.35 5.47 -10.81
CA TRP A 364 5.55 4.45 -11.83
C TRP A 364 4.37 4.48 -12.79
N ILE A 365 4.67 4.45 -14.10
CA ILE A 365 3.67 4.48 -15.17
C ILE A 365 3.92 3.35 -16.16
N GLY A 366 2.84 2.73 -16.64
CA GLY A 366 2.85 1.68 -17.63
C GLY A 366 1.71 1.85 -18.64
N ILE A 367 2.01 1.65 -19.91
CA ILE A 367 1.01 1.62 -21.01
C ILE A 367 0.66 0.17 -21.37
N SER A 368 1.43 -0.83 -20.92
CA SER A 368 1.08 -2.23 -21.09
C SER A 368 0.20 -2.72 -19.93
N ASN A 369 -0.79 -3.54 -20.25
CA ASN A 369 -1.78 -4.00 -19.27
C ASN A 369 -1.21 -5.13 -18.40
N ILE A 370 -0.50 -4.81 -17.33
CA ILE A 370 0.03 -5.82 -16.40
C ILE A 370 -1.11 -6.43 -15.56
N THR A 371 -2.19 -5.70 -15.33
CA THR A 371 -3.21 -6.06 -14.31
C THR A 371 -4.68 -6.15 -14.79
N ALA A 372 -4.98 -5.97 -16.08
CA ALA A 372 -6.31 -6.18 -16.67
C ALA A 372 -6.26 -6.69 -18.13
N PRO A 373 -7.36 -7.24 -18.68
CA PRO A 373 -7.41 -7.74 -20.06
C PRO A 373 -8.07 -6.76 -21.07
N ALA A 374 -8.17 -5.47 -20.75
CA ALA A 374 -8.84 -4.51 -21.64
C ALA A 374 -7.89 -4.06 -22.76
N SER A 375 -8.33 -4.20 -24.01
CA SER A 375 -7.68 -3.59 -25.18
C SER A 375 -7.61 -2.08 -24.96
N LEU A 376 -6.40 -1.56 -24.82
CA LEU A 376 -6.12 -0.16 -24.55
C LEU A 376 -6.20 0.64 -25.85
N GLN A 377 -7.37 0.73 -26.48
CA GLN A 377 -7.49 1.61 -27.65
C GLN A 377 -7.61 3.07 -27.18
N PRO A 378 -6.69 3.97 -27.60
CA PRO A 378 -6.84 5.39 -27.31
C PRO A 378 -8.15 5.91 -27.88
N LEU A 379 -8.95 6.58 -27.05
CA LEU A 379 -10.21 7.17 -27.49
C LEU A 379 -9.94 8.58 -28.03
N PRO A 380 -10.11 8.83 -29.34
CA PRO A 380 -9.79 10.13 -29.93
C PRO A 380 -10.70 11.23 -29.38
N MET A 381 -10.12 12.41 -29.17
CA MET A 381 -10.81 13.60 -28.71
C MET A 381 -11.03 14.58 -29.86
N ASN A 382 -12.11 15.37 -29.80
CA ASN A 382 -12.41 16.36 -30.83
C ASN A 382 -11.77 17.73 -30.49
N THR A 383 -10.50 17.90 -30.84
CA THR A 383 -9.68 19.09 -30.52
C THR A 383 -9.00 19.70 -31.75
N ALA A 384 -9.67 19.63 -32.92
CA ALA A 384 -9.07 19.87 -34.23
C ALA A 384 -8.23 21.16 -34.39
N SER A 385 -8.63 22.28 -33.76
CA SER A 385 -7.88 23.55 -33.85
C SER A 385 -6.59 23.56 -33.03
N ALA A 386 -6.61 23.01 -31.81
CA ALA A 386 -5.42 22.87 -30.97
C ALA A 386 -4.46 21.85 -31.57
N ASP A 387 -5.00 20.77 -32.12
CA ASP A 387 -4.23 19.70 -32.76
C ASP A 387 -3.42 20.20 -33.96
N ALA A 388 -4.00 21.09 -34.78
CA ALA A 388 -3.29 21.72 -35.90
C ALA A 388 -2.10 22.58 -35.45
N LEU A 389 -2.26 23.38 -34.39
CA LEU A 389 -1.18 24.22 -33.85
C LEU A 389 -0.05 23.39 -33.26
N ILE A 390 -0.39 22.30 -32.57
CA ILE A 390 0.58 21.38 -32.00
C ILE A 390 1.32 20.62 -33.11
N ALA A 391 0.60 20.11 -34.11
CA ALA A 391 1.21 19.45 -35.27
C ALA A 391 2.18 20.37 -36.00
N LYS A 392 1.84 21.65 -36.18
CA LYS A 392 2.72 22.65 -36.79
C LYS A 392 3.98 22.90 -35.95
N SER A 393 3.81 23.01 -34.63
CA SER A 393 4.93 23.21 -33.70
C SER A 393 5.86 22.00 -33.69
N LEU A 394 5.31 20.78 -33.69
CA LEU A 394 6.05 19.54 -33.79
C LEU A 394 6.81 19.45 -35.11
N ALA A 395 6.16 19.71 -36.24
CA ALA A 395 6.81 19.69 -37.56
C ALA A 395 7.98 20.67 -37.63
N THR A 396 7.81 21.87 -37.07
CA THR A 396 8.86 22.90 -36.99
C THR A 396 10.05 22.43 -36.14
N HIS A 397 9.78 21.88 -34.96
CA HIS A 397 10.82 21.37 -34.08
C HIS A 397 11.53 20.14 -34.68
N PHE A 398 10.77 19.21 -35.25
CA PHE A 398 11.29 18.01 -35.88
C PHE A 398 12.20 18.36 -37.07
N ASN A 399 11.81 19.34 -37.89
CA ASN A 399 12.63 19.86 -38.97
C ASN A 399 13.92 20.53 -38.46
N ALA A 400 13.85 21.26 -37.35
CA ALA A 400 15.03 21.89 -36.76
C ALA A 400 16.01 20.89 -36.12
N THR A 401 15.52 19.75 -35.65
CA THR A 401 16.33 18.70 -34.97
C THR A 401 16.97 17.73 -35.97
N MET A 402 16.40 17.57 -37.17
CA MET A 402 16.88 16.62 -38.19
C MET A 402 18.34 16.86 -38.63
N PRO A 403 18.80 18.11 -38.89
CA PRO A 403 20.20 18.36 -39.23
C PRO A 403 21.17 17.98 -38.10
N SER A 404 20.78 18.19 -36.84
CA SER A 404 21.57 17.77 -35.69
C SER A 404 21.66 16.25 -35.56
N LEU A 405 20.57 15.53 -35.88
CA LEU A 405 20.58 14.07 -35.97
C LEU A 405 21.55 13.58 -37.05
N GLN A 406 21.54 14.21 -38.23
CA GLN A 406 22.46 13.88 -39.31
C GLN A 406 23.92 14.13 -38.90
N GLY A 407 24.19 15.22 -38.18
CA GLY A 407 25.52 15.53 -37.64
C GLY A 407 26.05 14.53 -36.60
N LEU A 408 25.17 13.80 -35.90
CA LEU A 408 25.56 12.75 -34.95
C LEU A 408 25.98 11.44 -35.65
N VAL A 409 25.68 11.29 -36.94
CA VAL A 409 25.93 10.07 -37.71
C VAL A 409 26.67 10.41 -39.03
N PRO A 410 27.87 10.99 -38.95
CA PRO A 410 28.56 11.57 -40.11
C PRO A 410 29.05 10.50 -41.11
N ASP A 411 29.51 9.35 -40.63
CA ASP A 411 30.18 8.35 -41.47
C ASP A 411 29.20 7.46 -42.24
N THR A 412 28.04 7.14 -41.67
CA THR A 412 27.02 6.31 -42.34
C THR A 412 25.88 7.11 -42.95
N GLY A 413 25.72 8.39 -42.59
CA GLY A 413 24.55 9.17 -42.96
C GLY A 413 23.28 8.73 -42.20
N LEU A 414 22.29 9.64 -42.17
CA LEU A 414 21.03 9.39 -41.46
C LEU A 414 20.09 8.47 -42.24
N VAL A 415 19.90 8.70 -43.54
CA VAL A 415 19.01 7.88 -44.39
C VAL A 415 19.42 6.40 -44.42
N PRO A 416 20.71 6.05 -44.58
CA PRO A 416 21.16 4.67 -44.47
C PRO A 416 20.90 4.05 -43.11
N LEU A 417 21.12 4.81 -42.02
CA LEU A 417 20.84 4.34 -40.65
C LEU A 417 19.36 4.03 -40.44
N LEU A 418 18.46 4.94 -40.85
CA LEU A 418 17.03 4.74 -40.74
C LEU A 418 16.57 3.53 -41.56
N THR A 419 17.13 3.35 -42.76
CA THR A 419 16.83 2.22 -43.65
C THR A 419 17.29 0.90 -43.02
N MET A 420 18.49 0.85 -42.44
CA MET A 420 18.97 -0.34 -41.73
C MET A 420 18.11 -0.66 -40.51
N ALA A 421 17.68 0.35 -39.75
CA ALA A 421 16.77 0.16 -38.61
C ALA A 421 15.42 -0.41 -39.07
N ALA A 422 14.84 0.13 -40.14
CA ALA A 422 13.59 -0.34 -40.72
C ALA A 422 13.69 -1.80 -41.20
N ARG A 423 14.76 -2.17 -41.91
CA ARG A 423 15.00 -3.55 -42.36
C ARG A 423 15.27 -4.52 -41.22
N THR A 424 15.98 -4.08 -40.19
CA THR A 424 16.17 -4.89 -38.98
C THR A 424 14.83 -5.18 -38.32
N LEU A 425 13.95 -4.18 -38.25
CA LEU A 425 12.61 -4.33 -37.72
C LEU A 425 11.75 -5.28 -38.58
N GLN A 426 11.83 -5.13 -39.91
CA GLN A 426 11.14 -6.02 -40.85
C GLN A 426 11.61 -7.47 -40.71
N ALA A 427 12.91 -7.70 -40.56
CA ALA A 427 13.46 -9.04 -40.35
C ALA A 427 12.96 -9.69 -39.05
N GLN A 428 12.67 -8.89 -38.02
CA GLN A 428 12.12 -9.37 -36.75
C GLN A 428 10.60 -9.54 -36.77
N ARG A 429 9.89 -8.74 -37.56
CA ARG A 429 8.42 -8.71 -37.64
C ARG A 429 7.97 -8.82 -39.10
N PRO A 430 7.60 -10.02 -39.57
CA PRO A 430 7.16 -10.23 -40.95
C PRO A 430 5.82 -9.54 -41.27
N ASP A 431 5.12 -9.02 -40.25
CA ASP A 431 3.92 -8.20 -40.39
C ASP A 431 4.20 -6.87 -41.14
N PHE A 432 5.46 -6.44 -41.22
CA PHE A 432 5.88 -5.33 -42.09
C PHE A 432 6.18 -5.84 -43.50
N ASP A 433 5.25 -5.61 -44.43
CA ASP A 433 5.32 -6.08 -45.81
C ASP A 433 6.29 -5.31 -46.72
N SER A 434 6.82 -4.17 -46.26
CA SER A 434 7.61 -3.25 -47.07
C SER A 434 8.59 -2.40 -46.24
N ASP A 435 9.63 -1.86 -46.92
CA ASP A 435 10.54 -0.86 -46.34
C ASP A 435 9.73 0.37 -45.85
N ALA A 436 8.66 0.77 -46.56
CA ALA A 436 7.76 1.84 -46.14
C ALA A 436 7.01 1.50 -44.84
N ALA A 437 6.43 0.31 -44.74
CA ALA A 437 5.67 -0.09 -43.54
C ALA A 437 6.56 -0.15 -42.29
N SER A 438 7.78 -0.68 -42.39
CA SER A 438 8.74 -0.71 -41.28
C SER A 438 9.31 0.69 -40.94
N MET A 439 9.51 1.55 -41.95
CA MET A 439 9.91 2.95 -41.75
C MET A 439 8.86 3.76 -40.97
N ALA A 440 7.57 3.38 -41.06
CA ALA A 440 6.52 4.03 -40.27
C ALA A 440 6.78 3.94 -38.77
N ALA A 441 7.28 2.81 -38.26
CA ALA A 441 7.63 2.65 -36.85
C ALA A 441 8.83 3.51 -36.44
N VAL A 442 9.83 3.59 -37.33
CA VAL A 442 11.05 4.41 -37.14
C VAL A 442 10.70 5.89 -37.03
N ILE A 443 9.93 6.42 -37.97
CA ILE A 443 9.55 7.84 -37.98
C ILE A 443 8.55 8.15 -36.86
N ALA A 444 7.60 7.24 -36.59
CA ALA A 444 6.65 7.41 -35.50
C ALA A 444 7.36 7.54 -34.14
N ILE A 445 8.33 6.67 -33.84
CA ILE A 445 9.01 6.72 -32.55
C ILE A 445 9.89 7.96 -32.40
N LEU A 446 10.57 8.39 -33.46
CA LEU A 446 11.39 9.60 -33.45
C LEU A 446 10.54 10.84 -33.18
N ALA A 447 9.41 10.99 -33.88
CA ALA A 447 8.51 12.12 -33.70
C ALA A 447 7.79 12.07 -32.34
N GLN A 448 7.31 10.90 -31.91
CA GLN A 448 6.64 10.76 -30.62
C GLN A 448 7.60 10.99 -29.45
N GLN A 449 8.88 10.61 -29.58
CA GLN A 449 9.86 10.88 -28.53
C GLN A 449 10.07 12.38 -28.33
N GLN A 450 10.05 13.19 -29.40
CA GLN A 450 10.10 14.66 -29.26
C GLN A 450 8.87 15.20 -28.52
N LEU A 451 7.68 14.61 -28.74
CA LEU A 451 6.48 14.97 -27.97
C LEU A 451 6.60 14.57 -26.50
N SER A 452 7.12 13.39 -26.19
CA SER A 452 7.32 12.94 -24.80
C SER A 452 8.27 13.85 -24.03
N ALA A 453 9.35 14.32 -24.68
CA ALA A 453 10.38 15.17 -24.07
C ALA A 453 9.94 16.63 -23.87
N SER A 454 8.87 17.06 -24.53
CA SER A 454 8.36 18.42 -24.44
C SER A 454 7.59 18.69 -23.14
N SER A 455 7.46 19.95 -22.72
CA SER A 455 6.56 20.38 -21.66
C SER A 455 5.16 20.62 -22.21
N TRP A 456 4.15 20.19 -21.44
CA TRP A 456 2.75 20.22 -21.85
C TRP A 456 1.97 21.24 -21.03
N THR A 457 1.18 22.06 -21.71
CA THR A 457 0.25 22.99 -21.07
C THR A 457 -1.18 22.54 -21.35
N PHE A 458 -1.93 22.31 -20.27
CA PHE A 458 -3.29 21.81 -20.33
C PHE A 458 -4.31 22.90 -20.02
N ARG A 459 -5.42 22.86 -20.75
CA ARG A 459 -6.65 23.57 -20.43
C ARG A 459 -7.61 22.60 -19.74
N VAL A 460 -8.07 22.97 -18.55
CA VAL A 460 -9.01 22.16 -17.75
C VAL A 460 -10.45 22.53 -18.12
N HIS A 461 -11.28 21.53 -18.40
CA HIS A 461 -12.72 21.67 -18.65
C HIS A 461 -13.49 21.17 -17.42
N GLU A 462 -13.92 22.08 -16.56
CA GLU A 462 -14.57 21.73 -15.29
C GLU A 462 -15.92 21.01 -15.48
N ASP A 463 -16.62 21.29 -16.59
CA ASP A 463 -17.95 20.73 -16.87
C ASP A 463 -17.91 19.28 -17.37
N HIS A 464 -16.74 18.77 -17.76
CA HIS A 464 -16.59 17.45 -18.38
C HIS A 464 -15.71 16.57 -17.49
N LEU A 465 -16.26 15.48 -16.97
CA LEU A 465 -15.55 14.56 -16.09
C LEU A 465 -15.16 13.28 -16.82
N ILE A 466 -13.91 12.87 -16.67
CA ILE A 466 -13.41 11.56 -17.10
C ILE A 466 -13.50 10.60 -15.92
N ALA A 467 -14.06 9.42 -16.14
CA ALA A 467 -14.07 8.33 -15.17
C ALA A 467 -12.83 7.44 -15.36
N SER A 468 -12.09 7.19 -14.28
CA SER A 468 -10.99 6.21 -14.25
C SER A 468 -11.32 5.05 -13.32
N TRP A 469 -11.03 3.82 -13.77
CA TRP A 469 -11.34 2.59 -13.04
C TRP A 469 -10.44 1.43 -13.51
N PRO A 470 -10.03 0.52 -12.62
CA PRO A 470 -10.22 0.54 -11.16
C PRO A 470 -9.14 1.36 -10.45
N VAL A 471 -9.47 1.91 -9.28
CA VAL A 471 -8.56 2.65 -8.39
C VAL A 471 -8.51 2.02 -7.00
N GLN A 472 -7.30 1.88 -6.48
CA GLN A 472 -7.01 1.46 -5.11
C GLN A 472 -6.11 2.49 -4.44
N TRP A 473 -6.50 2.93 -3.27
CA TRP A 473 -5.79 3.88 -2.43
C TRP A 473 -4.95 3.14 -1.40
N GLN A 474 -3.69 3.52 -1.26
CA GLN A 474 -2.83 3.11 -0.15
C GLN A 474 -3.17 3.97 1.06
N LEU A 475 -3.64 3.33 2.13
CA LEU A 475 -4.08 3.97 3.37
C LEU A 475 -3.48 3.25 4.58
N TYR A 476 -3.47 3.91 5.73
CA TYR A 476 -3.25 3.23 7.00
C TYR A 476 -4.59 2.77 7.59
N GLY A 477 -4.59 1.56 8.16
CA GLY A 477 -5.76 1.02 8.83
C GLY A 477 -5.40 -0.09 9.80
N SER A 478 -6.13 -0.17 10.90
CA SER A 478 -5.99 -1.17 11.94
C SER A 478 -7.15 -2.18 11.91
N GLY A 479 -6.96 -3.32 12.57
CA GLY A 479 -7.90 -4.45 12.52
C GLY A 479 -7.36 -5.65 11.73
N PRO A 480 -8.18 -6.70 11.57
CA PRO A 480 -7.74 -7.94 10.95
C PRO A 480 -7.67 -7.82 9.43
N ARG A 481 -6.66 -8.43 8.82
CA ARG A 481 -6.37 -8.57 7.39
C ARG A 481 -6.40 -10.04 6.98
N LEU A 482 -5.79 -10.89 7.81
CA LEU A 482 -5.63 -12.30 7.55
C LEU A 482 -6.67 -13.11 8.34
N PRO A 483 -7.10 -14.29 7.87
CA PRO A 483 -8.06 -15.13 8.59
C PRO A 483 -7.67 -15.42 10.05
N TRP A 484 -6.37 -15.61 10.33
CA TRP A 484 -5.88 -15.86 11.70
C TRP A 484 -5.98 -14.62 12.60
N GLU A 485 -5.91 -13.41 12.04
CA GLU A 485 -6.06 -12.16 12.80
C GLU A 485 -7.46 -12.04 13.41
N TRP A 486 -8.47 -12.68 12.81
CA TRP A 486 -9.81 -12.79 13.39
C TRP A 486 -9.86 -13.72 14.60
N ILE A 487 -9.05 -14.78 14.64
CA ILE A 487 -8.93 -15.65 15.81
C ILE A 487 -8.35 -14.86 16.99
N ALA A 488 -7.38 -13.99 16.73
CA ALA A 488 -6.83 -13.11 17.76
C ALA A 488 -7.88 -12.13 18.32
N ILE A 489 -8.83 -11.68 17.50
CA ILE A 489 -9.94 -10.83 17.96
C ILE A 489 -10.91 -11.61 18.85
N VAL A 490 -11.20 -12.87 18.53
CA VAL A 490 -12.01 -13.73 19.40
C VAL A 490 -11.37 -13.88 20.78
N ALA A 491 -10.05 -14.11 20.83
CA ALA A 491 -9.29 -14.14 22.08
C ALA A 491 -9.43 -12.82 22.87
N PHE A 492 -9.32 -11.67 22.20
CA PHE A 492 -9.52 -10.36 22.82
C PHE A 492 -10.93 -10.21 23.42
N CYS A 493 -11.97 -10.61 22.68
CA CYS A 493 -13.35 -10.59 23.16
C CYS A 493 -13.56 -11.46 24.41
N ILE A 494 -12.93 -12.64 24.48
CA ILE A 494 -12.99 -13.53 25.66
C ILE A 494 -12.40 -12.82 26.88
N VAL A 495 -11.26 -12.15 26.73
CA VAL A 495 -10.63 -11.38 27.83
C VAL A 495 -11.54 -10.24 28.27
N LEU A 496 -12.11 -9.48 27.33
CA LEU A 496 -13.03 -8.38 27.66
C LEU A 496 -14.30 -8.86 28.38
N LEU A 497 -14.87 -9.99 27.95
CA LEU A 497 -16.03 -10.60 28.62
C LEU A 497 -15.69 -11.04 30.04
N ALA A 498 -14.50 -11.63 30.24
CA ALA A 498 -14.02 -11.97 31.57
C ALA A 498 -13.89 -10.71 32.44
N MET A 499 -13.24 -9.66 31.94
CA MET A 499 -13.12 -8.39 32.66
C MET A 499 -14.47 -7.77 33.02
N ALA A 500 -15.42 -7.77 32.08
CA ALA A 500 -16.76 -7.24 32.30
C ALA A 500 -17.50 -8.03 33.37
N ASN A 501 -17.38 -9.36 33.37
CA ASN A 501 -17.94 -10.22 34.41
C ASN A 501 -17.33 -9.89 35.79
N TYR A 502 -16.00 -9.77 35.88
CA TYR A 502 -15.33 -9.36 37.12
C TYR A 502 -15.82 -7.98 37.61
N MET A 503 -15.86 -6.99 36.75
CA MET A 503 -16.36 -5.65 37.10
C MET A 503 -17.82 -5.68 37.54
N GLY A 504 -18.66 -6.52 36.91
CA GLY A 504 -20.04 -6.75 37.34
C GLY A 504 -20.12 -7.34 38.74
N LEU A 505 -19.30 -8.36 39.04
CA LEU A 505 -19.22 -8.97 40.37
C LEU A 505 -18.77 -7.98 41.45
N VAL A 506 -17.81 -7.11 41.14
CA VAL A 506 -17.31 -6.10 42.09
C VAL A 506 -18.29 -4.93 42.26
N LEU A 507 -18.90 -4.43 41.18
CA LEU A 507 -19.76 -3.24 41.24
C LEU A 507 -21.17 -3.56 41.73
N VAL A 508 -21.79 -4.61 41.17
CA VAL A 508 -23.19 -4.98 41.48
C VAL A 508 -23.26 -5.76 42.79
N TYR A 509 -22.41 -6.79 42.91
CA TYR A 509 -22.45 -7.69 44.06
C TYR A 509 -21.49 -7.28 45.19
N ARG A 510 -20.63 -6.27 44.99
CA ARG A 510 -19.67 -5.75 45.99
C ARG A 510 -18.77 -6.82 46.63
N ILE A 511 -18.54 -7.91 45.91
CA ILE A 511 -17.72 -9.02 46.40
C ILE A 511 -16.25 -8.57 46.32
N ARG A 512 -15.55 -8.64 47.45
CA ARG A 512 -14.11 -8.37 47.53
C ARG A 512 -13.34 -9.69 47.66
N PRO A 513 -12.18 -9.82 47.00
CA PRO A 513 -11.32 -10.97 47.24
C PRO A 513 -10.92 -11.01 48.72
N GLY A 514 -10.95 -12.20 49.31
CA GLY A 514 -10.55 -12.40 50.70
C GLY A 514 -9.09 -11.99 50.92
N ALA A 515 -8.82 -11.17 51.94
CA ALA A 515 -7.47 -10.66 52.23
C ALA A 515 -6.46 -11.78 52.54
N TRP A 516 -6.95 -12.95 52.98
CA TRP A 516 -6.15 -14.15 53.27
C TRP A 516 -5.59 -14.85 52.02
N LEU A 517 -6.13 -14.57 50.83
CA LEU A 517 -5.67 -15.16 49.56
C LEU A 517 -4.47 -14.42 48.95
N GLY A 518 -4.10 -13.24 49.47
CA GLY A 518 -2.89 -12.52 49.07
C GLY A 518 -1.63 -13.08 49.74
N LEU A 519 -0.44 -12.80 49.17
CA LEU A 519 0.85 -13.31 49.67
C LEU A 519 1.04 -13.11 51.18
N SER A 520 0.72 -11.91 51.68
CA SER A 520 0.82 -11.57 53.11
C SER A 520 -0.15 -12.39 53.97
N GLY A 521 -1.36 -12.62 53.48
CA GLY A 521 -2.35 -13.49 54.14
C GLY A 521 -1.90 -14.94 54.15
N MET A 522 -1.34 -15.43 53.05
CA MET A 522 -0.81 -16.78 52.91
C MET A 522 0.38 -17.04 53.84
N MET A 523 1.29 -16.08 54.00
CA MET A 523 2.40 -16.18 54.95
C MET A 523 1.89 -16.20 56.39
N CYS A 524 0.83 -15.46 56.70
CA CYS A 524 0.22 -15.45 58.03
C CYS A 524 -0.46 -16.80 58.34
N VAL A 525 -1.15 -17.39 57.36
CA VAL A 525 -1.76 -18.73 57.48
C VAL A 525 -0.69 -19.82 57.60
N ALA A 526 0.38 -19.75 56.81
CA ALA A 526 1.50 -20.69 56.85
C ALA A 526 2.28 -20.62 58.18
N HIS A 527 2.41 -19.41 58.76
CA HIS A 527 3.07 -19.22 60.06
C HIS A 527 2.24 -19.82 61.20
N LYS A 528 0.93 -19.52 61.24
CA LYS A 528 0.02 -20.07 62.26
C LYS A 528 -0.17 -21.58 62.17
N THR A 529 -0.15 -22.16 60.97
CA THR A 529 -0.19 -23.63 60.82
C THR A 529 1.04 -24.31 61.43
N SER A 530 2.21 -23.65 61.44
CA SER A 530 3.41 -24.17 62.10
C SER A 530 3.30 -24.21 63.63
N GLU A 531 2.55 -23.29 64.24
CA GLU A 531 2.29 -23.26 65.69
C GLU A 531 1.25 -24.30 66.14
N THR A 532 0.34 -24.71 65.25
CA THR A 532 -0.66 -25.76 65.55
C THR A 532 -0.12 -27.19 65.41
N LEU A 533 1.00 -27.39 64.71
CA LEU A 533 1.63 -28.70 64.47
C LEU A 533 2.15 -29.45 65.72
N PRO A 534 2.71 -28.82 66.78
CA PRO A 534 3.16 -29.52 67.99
C PRO A 534 2.03 -30.15 68.80
N GLU A 535 0.79 -29.62 68.71
CA GLU A 535 -0.38 -30.24 69.35
C GLU A 535 -0.83 -31.51 68.62
N VAL A 536 -0.55 -31.62 67.31
CA VAL A 536 -0.91 -32.80 66.51
C VAL A 536 0.06 -33.96 66.75
N ASP A 537 1.33 -33.68 67.07
CA ASP A 537 2.29 -34.72 67.48
C ASP A 537 1.89 -35.39 68.83
N ARG A 538 1.14 -34.71 69.70
CA ARG A 538 0.54 -35.33 70.90
C ARG A 538 -0.61 -36.30 70.57
N VAL A 539 -1.37 -36.04 69.50
CA VAL A 539 -2.42 -36.95 69.01
C VAL A 539 -1.80 -38.18 68.33
N ARG A 540 -0.63 -38.01 67.70
CA ARG A 540 0.14 -39.08 67.04
C ARG A 540 0.64 -40.18 67.99
N SER A 541 0.80 -39.87 69.28
CA SER A 541 1.17 -40.85 70.32
C SER A 541 0.00 -41.64 70.91
N ALA A 542 -1.26 -41.31 70.57
CA ALA A 542 -2.43 -41.90 71.22
C ALA A 542 -3.18 -42.97 70.41
N ASP A 543 -2.98 -43.06 69.08
CA ASP A 543 -3.72 -44.00 68.22
C ASP A 543 -2.75 -44.89 67.41
N SER A 544 -2.37 -46.04 67.99
CA SER A 544 -1.69 -47.11 67.24
C SER A 544 -2.71 -47.89 66.40
N PHE A 545 -2.43 -48.02 65.10
CA PHE A 545 -3.18 -48.78 64.08
C PHE A 545 -4.36 -48.08 63.39
N GLN A 546 -4.10 -47.10 62.52
CA GLN A 546 -4.85 -46.93 61.27
C GLN A 546 -3.96 -46.50 60.09
N THR A 547 -4.32 -46.94 58.89
CA THR A 547 -3.61 -46.73 57.62
C THR A 547 -3.30 -45.24 57.38
N ARG A 548 -2.09 -44.92 56.90
CA ARG A 548 -1.58 -43.55 56.68
C ARG A 548 -2.58 -42.60 55.97
N GLN A 549 -3.46 -43.12 55.12
CA GLN A 549 -4.52 -42.37 54.44
C GLN A 549 -5.65 -41.88 55.37
N LYS A 550 -6.05 -42.65 56.39
CA LYS A 550 -7.04 -42.21 57.37
C LYS A 550 -6.45 -41.18 58.32
N ILE A 551 -5.18 -41.33 58.70
CA ILE A 551 -4.47 -40.33 59.52
C ILE A 551 -4.28 -39.02 58.75
N ALA A 552 -3.92 -39.08 57.46
CA ALA A 552 -3.82 -37.88 56.63
C ALA A 552 -5.16 -37.16 56.49
N ARG A 553 -6.28 -37.88 56.29
CA ARG A 553 -7.63 -37.28 56.27
C ARG A 553 -8.04 -36.72 57.63
N LYS A 554 -7.78 -37.45 58.73
CA LYS A 554 -8.12 -37.00 60.09
C LYS A 554 -7.28 -35.79 60.51
N MET A 555 -5.99 -35.73 60.16
CA MET A 555 -5.12 -34.56 60.36
C MET A 555 -5.56 -33.38 59.50
N ASP A 556 -5.91 -33.60 58.23
CA ASP A 556 -6.41 -32.53 57.36
C ASP A 556 -7.76 -32.00 57.87
N ASP A 557 -8.64 -32.87 58.39
CA ASP A 557 -9.92 -32.49 59.00
C ASP A 557 -9.76 -31.80 60.37
N GLU A 558 -8.81 -32.20 61.22
CA GLU A 558 -8.52 -31.54 62.51
C GLU A 558 -7.85 -30.18 62.32
N VAL A 559 -6.91 -30.07 61.38
CA VAL A 559 -6.31 -28.78 61.00
C VAL A 559 -7.36 -27.89 60.35
N ARG A 560 -8.23 -28.42 59.48
CA ARG A 560 -9.39 -27.70 58.93
C ARG A 560 -10.34 -27.21 60.01
N TYR A 561 -10.60 -28.01 61.05
CA TYR A 561 -11.54 -27.65 62.12
C TYR A 561 -10.95 -26.63 63.09
N LYS A 562 -9.66 -26.72 63.43
CA LYS A 562 -8.98 -25.71 64.25
C LYS A 562 -8.78 -24.39 63.51
N VAL A 563 -8.42 -24.43 62.24
CA VAL A 563 -8.40 -23.22 61.39
C VAL A 563 -9.80 -22.62 61.30
N LYS A 564 -10.87 -23.42 61.22
CA LYS A 564 -12.26 -22.94 61.28
C LYS A 564 -12.60 -22.28 62.62
N ALA A 565 -12.24 -22.87 63.76
CA ALA A 565 -12.49 -22.29 65.08
C ALA A 565 -11.73 -20.98 65.30
N ASP A 566 -10.51 -20.85 64.76
CA ASP A 566 -9.76 -19.59 64.77
C ASP A 566 -10.28 -18.58 63.74
N VAL A 567 -10.82 -19.02 62.59
CA VAL A 567 -11.46 -18.17 61.58
C VAL A 567 -12.84 -17.67 62.05
N ASP A 568 -13.56 -18.43 62.87
CA ASP A 568 -14.79 -17.99 63.53
C ASP A 568 -14.52 -16.89 64.59
N GLN A 569 -13.25 -16.67 64.99
CA GLN A 569 -12.80 -15.50 65.77
C GLN A 569 -12.34 -14.31 64.91
N TRP A 570 -12.34 -14.42 63.57
CA TRP A 570 -12.02 -13.32 62.64
C TRP A 570 -13.17 -12.40 62.17
N PRO A 571 -14.39 -12.35 62.78
CA PRO A 571 -15.36 -11.29 62.47
C PRO A 571 -14.84 -9.87 62.72
N ILE A 572 -13.77 -9.72 63.51
CA ILE A 572 -13.18 -8.41 63.87
C ILE A 572 -12.56 -7.68 62.67
N LEU A 573 -12.35 -8.33 61.51
CA LEU A 573 -11.85 -7.66 60.29
C LEU A 573 -12.92 -7.40 59.22
N LEU A 574 -14.20 -7.74 59.48
CA LEU A 574 -15.34 -7.27 58.67
C LEU A 574 -16.00 -6.00 59.24
N GLU A 575 -15.68 -5.61 60.47
CA GLU A 575 -16.04 -4.30 61.05
C GLU A 575 -14.90 -3.27 60.94
N CYS A 576 -14.56 -2.88 59.71
CA CYS A 576 -13.86 -1.62 59.46
C CYS A 576 -14.44 -0.93 58.22
N THR A 577 -15.71 -0.53 58.31
CA THR A 577 -16.23 0.78 57.82
C THR A 577 -17.73 0.89 58.14
N ARG A 578 -18.08 1.17 59.40
CA ARG A 578 -19.18 2.11 59.68
C ARG A 578 -18.54 3.47 59.88
N MET A 579 -18.28 4.19 58.79
CA MET A 579 -18.05 5.63 58.92
C MET A 579 -19.33 6.26 59.45
N GLY A 580 -19.19 7.01 60.53
CA GLY A 580 -20.28 7.66 61.24
C GLY A 580 -21.12 8.54 60.32
N LYS A 581 -22.43 8.57 60.61
CA LYS A 581 -23.28 9.67 60.17
C LYS A 581 -22.73 10.97 60.78
N PRO A 582 -22.62 12.07 60.01
CA PRO A 582 -22.35 13.36 60.61
C PRO A 582 -23.57 13.76 61.47
N ARG A 583 -23.29 14.27 62.67
CA ARG A 583 -24.20 15.16 63.38
C ARG A 583 -23.90 16.59 62.97
#